data_AF-A0A3M3LGA6-F1
#
_entry.id   AF-A0A3M3LGA6-F1
#
_cell.length_a   1.000
_cell.length_b   1.000
_cell.length_c   1.000
_cell.angle_alpha   90.00
_cell.angle_beta   90.00
_cell.angle_gamma   90.00
#
_symmetry.space_group_name_H-M   'P 1'
#
loop_
_entity.id
_entity.type
_entity.pdbx_description
1 polymer ?
#
loop_
_entity_poly.entity_id
_entity_poly.type
_entity_poly.pdbx_seq_one_letter_code
_entity_poly.pdbx_strand_id
1 'polypeptide(L)'
;MPAAAPSSPWYKHLWPWIIIAILTCSVTLSLTMVAIAVNNPDNLVSDNYYEAGKGINRSLNREVLAQTLKLRARVHLDELTGEAEVRLSGNSGPDRLELN
;
A
#
# COMPACT_ATOMS: atom_id res chain seq x y z
N MET A 1 -74.55 16.32 23.89
CA MET A 1 -73.49 15.80 22.99
C MET A 1 -72.81 14.66 23.73
N PRO A 2 -72.67 13.45 23.16
CA PRO A 2 -71.93 12.39 23.83
C PRO A 2 -70.47 12.81 23.94
N ALA A 3 -69.88 12.61 25.13
CA ALA A 3 -68.48 12.88 25.38
C ALA A 3 -67.60 11.96 24.53
N ALA A 4 -66.57 12.50 23.88
CA ALA A 4 -65.61 11.73 23.11
C ALA A 4 -64.92 10.70 24.02
N ALA A 5 -64.90 9.43 23.62
CA ALA A 5 -64.19 8.39 24.34
C ALA A 5 -62.68 8.72 24.39
N PRO A 6 -61.99 8.47 25.52
CA PRO A 6 -60.56 8.79 25.63
C PRO A 6 -59.76 7.96 24.63
N SER A 7 -59.02 8.63 23.75
CA SER A 7 -58.06 7.98 22.84
C SER A 7 -56.94 7.33 23.65
N SER A 8 -56.68 6.04 23.41
CA SER A 8 -55.56 5.33 24.03
C SER A 8 -54.23 6.03 23.70
N PRO A 9 -53.28 6.15 24.66
CA PRO A 9 -51.97 6.73 24.39
C PRO A 9 -51.21 5.96 23.30
N TRP A 10 -50.56 6.69 22.38
CA TRP A 10 -49.92 6.13 21.17
C TRP A 10 -48.87 5.06 21.46
N TYR A 11 -48.09 5.21 22.54
CA TYR A 11 -47.00 4.29 22.90
C TYR A 11 -47.48 2.91 23.34
N LYS A 12 -48.79 2.72 23.60
CA LYS A 12 -49.38 1.41 23.88
C LYS A 12 -49.62 0.57 22.63
N HIS A 13 -49.52 1.18 21.44
CA HIS A 13 -49.69 0.48 20.18
C HIS A 13 -48.34 -0.07 19.68
N LEU A 14 -48.34 -1.28 19.15
CA LEU A 14 -47.13 -1.96 18.66
C LEU A 14 -46.50 -1.27 17.43
N TRP A 15 -47.35 -0.77 16.52
CA TRP A 15 -46.92 -0.22 15.23
C TRP A 15 -45.92 0.95 15.31
N PRO A 16 -46.12 1.97 16.17
CA PRO A 16 -45.11 3.01 16.38
C PRO A 16 -43.72 2.48 16.74
N TRP A 17 -43.65 1.43 17.57
CA TRP A 17 -42.37 0.83 17.96
C TRP A 17 -41.71 0.07 16.83
N ILE A 18 -42.46 -0.62 15.97
CA ILE A 18 -41.92 -1.27 14.76
C ILE A 18 -41.28 -0.23 13.84
N ILE A 19 -41.97 0.90 13.61
CA ILE A 19 -41.46 1.97 12.75
C ILE A 19 -40.17 2.57 13.34
N ILE A 20 -40.17 2.89 14.64
CA ILE A 20 -38.99 3.41 15.34
C ILE A 20 -37.84 2.39 15.27
N ALA A 21 -38.11 1.10 15.46
CA ALA A 21 -37.09 0.06 15.40
C ALA A 21 -36.46 -0.02 14.00
N ILE A 22 -37.26 0.03 12.93
CA ILE A 22 -36.75 0.01 11.55
C ILE A 22 -35.90 1.25 11.27
N LEU A 23 -36.37 2.44 11.64
CA LEU A 23 -35.63 3.69 11.46
C LEU A 23 -34.30 3.68 12.23
N THR A 24 -34.35 3.27 13.50
CA THR A 24 -33.16 3.18 14.35
C THR A 24 -32.17 2.17 13.80
N CYS A 25 -32.63 1.00 13.37
CA CYS A 25 -31.81 -0.04 12.75
C CYS A 25 -31.13 0.47 11.48
N SER A 26 -31.85 1.20 10.62
CA SER A 26 -31.27 1.78 9.41
C SER A 26 -30.12 2.76 9.72
N VAL A 27 -30.33 3.66 10.69
CA VAL A 27 -29.31 4.63 11.12
C VAL A 27 -28.11 3.93 11.73
N THR A 28 -28.32 2.95 12.61
CA THR A 28 -27.21 2.21 13.24
C THR A 28 -26.42 1.41 12.21
N LEU A 29 -27.08 0.69 11.30
CA LEU A 29 -26.38 -0.05 10.23
C LEU A 29 -25.54 0.90 9.37
N SER A 30 -26.10 2.03 8.95
CA SER A 30 -25.38 3.02 8.14
C SER A 30 -24.14 3.54 8.88
N LEU A 31 -24.27 3.90 10.16
CA LEU A 31 -23.14 4.39 10.95
C LEU A 31 -22.08 3.30 11.15
N THR A 32 -22.48 2.04 11.37
CA THR A 32 -21.52 0.93 11.47
C THR A 32 -20.77 0.71 10.16
N MET A 33 -21.45 0.84 9.01
CA MET A 33 -20.82 0.72 7.70
C MET A 33 -19.78 1.83 7.48
N VAL A 34 -20.12 3.06 7.84
CA VAL A 34 -19.18 4.20 7.80
C VAL A 34 -17.99 3.95 8.73
N ALA A 35 -18.23 3.49 9.96
CA ALA A 35 -17.17 3.17 10.90
C ALA A 35 -16.25 2.07 10.37
N ILE A 36 -16.80 1.01 9.76
CA ILE A 36 -16.01 -0.04 9.13
C ILE A 36 -15.17 0.53 7.99
N ALA A 37 -15.76 1.32 7.09
CA ALA A 37 -15.05 1.91 5.96
C ALA A 37 -13.89 2.83 6.38
N VAL A 38 -14.08 3.64 7.43
CA VAL A 38 -13.04 4.55 7.93
C VAL A 38 -11.92 3.79 8.66
N ASN A 39 -12.26 2.76 9.44
CA ASN A 39 -11.28 2.01 10.24
C ASN A 39 -10.57 0.89 9.45
N ASN A 40 -11.07 0.55 8.27
CA ASN A 40 -10.47 -0.46 7.39
C ASN A 40 -10.14 0.18 6.04
N PRO A 41 -9.18 1.13 6.00
CA PRO A 41 -8.72 1.65 4.73
C PRO A 41 -8.18 0.49 3.88
N ASP A 42 -8.52 0.47 2.59
CA ASP A 42 -7.87 -0.42 1.66
C ASP A 42 -6.35 -0.22 1.77
N ASN A 43 -5.60 -1.31 1.69
CA ASN A 43 -4.16 -1.21 1.52
C ASN A 43 -3.95 -0.58 0.13
N LEU A 44 -3.85 0.75 0.09
CA LEU A 44 -3.46 1.49 -1.10
C LEU A 44 -2.23 0.76 -1.64
N VAL A 45 -2.27 0.33 -2.90
CA VAL A 45 -1.08 -0.15 -3.61
C VAL A 45 -0.01 0.86 -3.28
N SER A 46 0.94 0.41 -2.45
CA SER A 46 1.89 1.28 -1.81
C SER A 46 2.49 2.20 -2.87
N ASP A 47 2.69 3.48 -2.58
CA ASP A 47 3.50 4.35 -3.44
C ASP A 47 4.85 3.67 -3.79
N ASN A 48 5.31 2.77 -2.91
CA ASN A 48 6.45 1.90 -3.12
C ASN A 48 6.35 1.00 -4.35
N TYR A 49 5.19 0.66 -4.91
CA TYR A 49 5.11 -0.12 -6.16
C TYR A 49 5.50 0.74 -7.36
N TYR A 50 5.06 2.01 -7.38
CA TYR A 50 5.48 2.97 -8.41
C TYR A 50 6.96 3.34 -8.24
N GLU A 51 7.41 3.59 -7.00
CA GLU A 51 8.83 3.80 -6.70
C GLU A 51 9.69 2.57 -7.00
N ALA A 52 9.21 1.35 -6.71
CA ALA A 52 9.88 0.10 -7.04
C ALA A 52 9.98 -0.09 -8.56
N GLY A 53 8.89 0.20 -9.30
CA GLY A 53 8.90 0.18 -10.76
C GLY A 53 9.90 1.17 -11.37
N LYS A 54 10.01 2.38 -10.80
CA LYS A 54 11.04 3.36 -11.19
C LYS A 54 12.46 2.87 -10.85
N GLY A 55 12.63 2.22 -9.69
CA GLY A 55 13.88 1.57 -9.29
C GLY A 55 14.34 0.51 -10.28
N ILE A 56 13.43 -0.37 -10.71
CA ILE A 56 13.69 -1.43 -11.70
C ILE A 56 14.07 -0.84 -13.07
N ASN A 57 13.38 0.21 -13.53
CA ASN A 57 13.76 0.87 -14.79
C ASN A 57 15.15 1.52 -14.69
N ARG A 58 15.47 2.11 -13.54
CA ARG A 58 16.80 2.70 -13.31
C ARG A 58 17.89 1.63 -13.27
N SER A 59 17.66 0.47 -12.66
CA SER A 59 18.64 -0.63 -12.67
C SER A 59 18.84 -1.19 -14.07
N LEU A 60 17.75 -1.43 -14.82
CA LEU A 60 17.81 -1.95 -16.18
C LEU A 60 18.60 -1.02 -17.11
N ASN A 61 18.38 0.29 -17.04
CA ASN A 61 19.15 1.26 -17.83
C ASN A 61 20.65 1.24 -17.48
N ARG A 62 21.02 1.05 -16.20
CA ARG A 62 22.43 0.93 -15.80
C ARG A 62 23.06 -0.37 -16.31
N GLU A 63 22.31 -1.47 -16.30
CA GLU A 63 22.76 -2.76 -16.85
C GLU A 63 22.96 -2.69 -18.37
N VAL A 64 22.01 -2.12 -19.11
CA VAL A 64 22.12 -1.93 -20.57
C VAL A 64 23.31 -1.02 -20.92
N LEU A 65 23.51 0.06 -20.15
CA LEU A 65 24.66 0.94 -20.33
C LEU A 65 25.97 0.19 -20.06
N ALA A 66 26.04 -0.60 -18.98
CA ALA A 66 27.21 -1.42 -18.67
C ALA A 66 27.54 -2.43 -19.79
N GLN A 67 26.51 -3.05 -20.39
CA GLN A 67 26.68 -3.95 -21.53
C GLN A 67 27.22 -3.20 -22.76
N THR A 68 26.66 -2.03 -23.06
CA THR A 68 27.08 -1.19 -24.19
C THR A 68 28.53 -0.73 -24.04
N LEU A 69 28.93 -0.38 -22.81
CA LEU A 69 30.29 -0.02 -22.46
C LEU A 69 31.22 -1.24 -22.28
N LYS A 70 30.73 -2.47 -22.49
CA LYS A 70 31.50 -3.71 -22.33
C LYS A 70 32.18 -3.82 -20.95
N LEU A 71 31.53 -3.33 -19.90
CA LEU A 71 32.07 -3.37 -18.55
C LEU A 71 32.15 -4.82 -18.07
N ARG A 72 33.33 -5.24 -17.61
CA ARG A 72 33.60 -6.56 -17.02
C ARG A 72 34.50 -6.41 -15.81
N ALA A 73 34.23 -7.22 -14.79
CA ALA A 73 35.08 -7.40 -13.62
C ALA A 73 35.50 -8.86 -13.53
N ARG A 74 36.79 -9.12 -13.31
CA ARG A 74 37.30 -10.43 -12.93
C ARG A 74 37.92 -10.33 -11.56
N VAL A 75 37.51 -11.22 -10.66
CA VAL A 75 38.04 -11.30 -9.29
C VAL A 75 38.89 -12.55 -9.18
N HIS A 76 40.08 -12.40 -8.60
CA HIS A 76 40.95 -13.50 -8.21
C HIS A 76 41.20 -13.38 -6.71
N LEU A 77 41.01 -14.48 -5.98
CA LEU A 77 41.24 -14.56 -4.55
C LEU A 77 42.41 -15.52 -4.33
N ASP A 78 43.46 -15.04 -3.65
CA ASP A 78 44.58 -15.86 -3.23
C ASP A 78 44.30 -16.40 -1.82
N GLU A 79 44.03 -17.71 -1.73
CA GLU A 79 43.71 -18.38 -0.46
C GLU A 79 44.92 -18.49 0.49
N LEU A 80 46.15 -18.35 -0.02
CA LEU A 80 47.37 -18.52 0.76
C LEU A 80 47.77 -17.20 1.45
N THR A 81 47.66 -16.08 0.73
CA THR A 81 48.01 -14.74 1.23
C THR A 81 46.80 -13.98 1.77
N GLY A 82 45.59 -14.38 1.37
CA GLY A 82 44.35 -13.67 1.68
C GLY A 82 44.10 -12.43 0.80
N GLU A 83 44.89 -12.25 -0.26
CA GLU A 83 44.75 -11.10 -1.16
C GLU A 83 43.61 -11.28 -2.17
N ALA A 84 42.94 -10.17 -2.50
CA ALA A 84 41.90 -10.11 -3.53
C ALA A 84 42.32 -9.16 -4.67
N GLU A 85 42.52 -9.70 -5.86
CA GLU A 85 42.79 -8.92 -7.07
C GLU A 85 41.51 -8.75 -7.89
N VAL A 86 41.17 -7.50 -8.23
CA VAL A 86 40.04 -7.18 -9.12
C VAL A 86 40.56 -6.50 -10.38
N ARG A 87 40.33 -7.14 -11.54
CA ARG A 87 40.62 -6.56 -12.86
C ARG A 87 39.35 -6.07 -13.51
N LEU A 88 39.24 -4.75 -13.67
CA LEU A 88 38.16 -4.08 -14.38
C LEU A 88 38.55 -3.81 -15.83
N SER A 89 37.64 -4.00 -16.77
CA SER A 89 37.84 -3.66 -18.19
C SER A 89 36.55 -3.12 -18.80
N GLY A 90 36.68 -2.21 -19.76
CA GLY A 90 35.55 -1.68 -20.52
C GLY A 90 35.84 -0.29 -21.06
N ASN A 91 34.82 0.32 -21.68
CA ASN A 91 34.92 1.59 -22.39
C ASN A 91 34.40 2.78 -21.55
N SER A 92 34.36 2.67 -20.22
CA SER A 92 33.90 3.76 -19.34
C SER A 92 34.95 4.81 -18.99
N GLY A 93 36.24 4.45 -18.97
CA GLY A 93 37.36 5.35 -18.65
C GLY A 93 37.12 6.33 -17.49
N PRO A 94 36.69 5.88 -16.29
CA PRO A 94 36.31 6.79 -15.21
C PRO A 94 37.54 7.49 -14.59
N ASP A 95 37.39 8.78 -14.26
CA ASP A 95 38.43 9.57 -13.58
C ASP A 95 38.68 9.14 -12.12
N ARG A 96 37.68 8.49 -11.49
CA ARG A 96 37.72 8.02 -10.10
C ARG A 96 37.08 6.65 -9.97
N LEU A 97 37.74 5.77 -9.23
CA LEU A 97 37.21 4.47 -8.80
C LEU A 97 36.97 4.51 -7.29
N GLU A 98 35.76 4.12 -6.86
CA GLU A 98 35.39 4.00 -5.44
C GLU A 98 35.05 2.54 -5.14
N LEU A 99 35.68 2.00 -4.09
CA LEU A 99 35.39 0.69 -3.51
C LEU A 99 34.69 0.97 -2.18
N ASN A 100 33.37 0.77 -2.12
CA ASN A 100 32.58 0.87 -0.89
C ASN A 100 32.50 -0.48 -0.18
#